data_AF-A0A6I4M9H0-F1
#
_entry.id   AF-A0A6I4M9H0-F1
#
_cell.length_a   1.000
_cell.length_b   1.000
_cell.length_c   1.000
_cell.angle_alpha   90.00
_cell.angle_beta   90.00
_cell.angle_gamma   90.00
#
_symmetry.space_group_name_H-M   'P 1'
#
loop_
_entity.id
_entity.type
_entity.pdbx_description
1 polymer ?
#
loop_
_entity_poly.entity_id
_entity_poly.type
_entity_poly.pdbx_seq_one_letter_code
_entity_poly.pdbx_strand_id
1 'polypeptide(L)'
;MSSILGAAKVAQGRFSFYVSLQLTSVLAPGVCVVAEVAFFASRTADAKIVKNLGHSTVLVSLIVALAVIAIGYVVGYVCRELGFKVVSLLERLPPFRLRDDSATALAQLVGPVRYGEFLETHPYLAALEEEDRRLGERRWIGGYHRDSLTYERFVYAKAWLKNHAAGFSVDSTESEINILTATLVPIGFGAVDLTVVTAPQAWLIVLAALLAVVLWAVVLSSVLRLRRSERWESLRNLLLDHSMRRAIAEYAPPPESARGGPPA
;
A
#
# COMPACT_ATOMS: atom_id res chain seq x y z
N MET A 1 -29.28 -20.91 -5.37
CA MET A 1 -29.49 -19.46 -5.64
C MET A 1 -28.83 -18.54 -4.59
N SER A 2 -28.81 -18.88 -3.30
CA SER A 2 -28.13 -18.08 -2.25
C SER A 2 -26.62 -17.90 -2.47
N SER A 3 -25.93 -18.92 -2.97
CA SER A 3 -24.47 -18.89 -3.25
C SER A 3 -24.08 -17.91 -4.39
N ILE A 4 -24.90 -17.79 -5.44
CA ILE A 4 -24.62 -16.91 -6.60
C ILE A 4 -24.79 -15.43 -6.21
N LEU A 5 -25.84 -15.12 -5.43
CA LEU A 5 -26.08 -13.76 -4.92
C LEU A 5 -25.00 -13.34 -3.91
N GLY A 6 -24.49 -14.27 -3.11
CA GLY A 6 -23.35 -14.04 -2.21
C GLY A 6 -22.07 -13.75 -2.99
N ALA A 7 -21.76 -14.56 -4.01
CA ALA A 7 -20.59 -14.35 -4.87
C ALA A 7 -20.63 -13.00 -5.62
N ALA A 8 -21.81 -12.60 -6.13
CA ALA A 8 -21.99 -11.32 -6.80
C ALA A 8 -21.75 -10.12 -5.87
N LYS A 9 -22.24 -10.16 -4.63
CA LYS A 9 -22.00 -9.10 -3.63
C LYS A 9 -20.53 -8.99 -3.24
N VAL A 10 -19.85 -10.11 -3.07
CA VAL A 10 -18.40 -10.13 -2.78
C VAL A 10 -17.58 -9.58 -3.94
N ALA A 11 -17.94 -9.94 -5.19
CA ALA A 11 -17.30 -9.40 -6.39
C ALA A 11 -17.52 -7.90 -6.53
N GLN A 12 -18.74 -7.40 -6.29
CA GLN A 12 -19.08 -5.99 -6.32
C GLN A 12 -18.30 -5.19 -5.27
N GLY A 13 -18.20 -5.69 -4.03
CA GLY A 13 -17.42 -5.04 -2.98
C GLY A 13 -15.95 -4.92 -3.33
N ARG A 14 -15.35 -5.98 -3.88
CA ARG A 14 -13.95 -5.98 -4.34
C ARG A 14 -13.71 -5.02 -5.52
N PHE A 15 -14.64 -4.99 -6.47
CA PHE A 15 -14.56 -4.06 -7.61
C PHE A 15 -14.66 -2.61 -7.15
N SER A 16 -15.63 -2.27 -6.29
CA SER A 16 -15.79 -0.92 -5.75
C SER A 16 -14.56 -0.48 -4.96
N PHE A 17 -13.98 -1.37 -4.15
CA PHE A 17 -12.75 -1.09 -3.43
C PHE A 17 -11.58 -0.79 -4.39
N TYR A 18 -11.41 -1.61 -5.44
CA TYR A 18 -10.34 -1.41 -6.42
C TYR A 18 -10.51 -0.10 -7.21
N VAL A 19 -11.73 0.23 -7.62
CA VAL A 19 -12.03 1.50 -8.31
C VAL A 19 -11.73 2.68 -7.39
N SER A 20 -12.21 2.66 -6.14
CA SER A 20 -11.91 3.72 -5.16
C SER A 20 -10.40 3.88 -4.93
N LEU A 21 -9.66 2.77 -4.84
CA LEU A 21 -8.21 2.78 -4.71
C LEU A 21 -7.53 3.43 -5.93
N GLN A 22 -7.94 3.08 -7.16
CA GLN A 22 -7.39 3.68 -8.38
C GLN A 22 -7.72 5.17 -8.47
N LEU A 23 -8.94 5.56 -8.12
CA LEU A 23 -9.33 6.97 -8.12
C LEU A 23 -8.52 7.79 -7.10
N THR A 24 -8.29 7.26 -5.90
CA THR A 24 -7.64 7.98 -4.80
C THR A 24 -6.11 7.94 -4.83
N SER A 25 -5.51 6.81 -5.21
CA SER A 25 -4.05 6.63 -5.20
C SER A 25 -3.37 6.90 -6.54
N VAL A 26 -4.14 7.04 -7.62
CA VAL A 26 -3.58 7.28 -8.97
C VAL A 26 -4.23 8.51 -9.61
N LEU A 27 -5.54 8.48 -9.86
CA LEU A 27 -6.18 9.54 -10.63
C LEU A 27 -6.15 10.89 -9.92
N ALA A 28 -6.56 10.96 -8.65
CA ALA A 28 -6.57 12.19 -7.87
C ALA A 28 -5.19 12.87 -7.80
N PRO A 29 -4.09 12.21 -7.34
CA PRO A 29 -2.78 12.85 -7.28
C PRO A 29 -2.28 13.26 -8.67
N GLY A 30 -2.56 12.47 -9.71
CA GLY A 30 -2.14 12.81 -11.06
C GLY A 30 -2.90 14.00 -11.66
N VAL A 31 -4.21 14.10 -11.42
CA VAL A 31 -5.01 15.28 -11.81
C VAL A 31 -4.55 16.52 -11.05
N CYS A 32 -4.22 16.40 -9.76
CA CYS A 32 -3.64 17.51 -9.00
C CYS A 32 -2.36 18.04 -9.66
N VAL A 33 -1.40 17.15 -9.98
CA VAL A 33 -0.15 17.57 -10.63
C VAL A 33 -0.39 18.17 -12.01
N VAL A 34 -1.30 17.60 -12.81
CA VAL A 34 -1.66 18.16 -14.12
C VAL A 34 -2.26 19.57 -13.95
N ALA A 35 -3.11 19.77 -12.94
CA ALA A 35 -3.71 21.07 -12.65
C ALA A 35 -2.66 22.10 -12.19
N GLU A 36 -1.71 21.70 -11.33
CA GLU A 36 -0.59 22.54 -10.87
C GLU A 36 0.30 22.95 -12.04
N VAL A 37 0.69 21.99 -12.90
CA VAL A 37 1.48 22.28 -14.11
C VAL A 37 0.71 23.19 -15.08
N ALA A 38 -0.59 22.95 -15.28
CA ALA A 38 -1.43 23.80 -16.12
C ALA A 38 -1.56 25.23 -15.54
N PHE A 39 -1.70 25.36 -14.22
CA PHE A 39 -1.71 26.64 -13.53
C PHE A 39 -0.39 27.39 -13.73
N PHE A 40 0.75 26.71 -13.52
CA PHE A 40 2.07 27.29 -13.75
C PHE A 40 2.27 27.71 -15.22
N ALA A 41 1.86 26.87 -16.18
CA ALA A 41 1.89 27.19 -17.60
C ALA A 41 1.00 28.39 -17.94
N SER A 42 -0.18 28.51 -17.32
CA SER A 42 -1.10 29.64 -17.57
C SER A 42 -0.53 30.99 -17.12
N ARG A 43 0.35 30.99 -16.12
CA ARG A 43 1.04 32.19 -15.63
C ARG A 43 2.15 32.67 -16.55
N THR A 44 2.73 31.76 -17.32
CA THR A 44 3.84 32.03 -18.24
C THR A 44 3.38 32.17 -19.69
N ALA A 45 2.17 31.70 -20.01
CA ALA A 45 1.59 31.79 -21.34
C ALA A 45 1.08 33.20 -21.68
N ASP A 46 1.15 33.56 -22.96
CA ASP A 46 0.56 34.80 -23.49
C ASP A 46 -0.97 34.78 -23.29
N ALA A 47 -1.52 35.90 -22.79
CA ALA A 47 -2.95 36.07 -22.49
C ALA A 47 -3.87 35.75 -23.68
N LYS A 48 -3.36 35.86 -24.92
CA LYS A 48 -4.09 35.49 -26.15
C LYS A 48 -4.38 33.99 -26.24
N ILE A 49 -3.47 33.13 -25.76
CA ILE A 49 -3.62 31.66 -25.79
C ILE A 49 -4.73 31.24 -24.82
N VAL A 50 -4.73 31.81 -23.61
CA VAL A 50 -5.74 31.55 -22.58
C VAL A 50 -7.14 31.99 -23.04
N LYS A 51 -7.24 33.12 -23.75
CA LYS A 51 -8.52 33.64 -24.25
C LYS A 51 -9.13 32.77 -25.36
N ASN A 52 -8.31 32.11 -26.19
CA ASN A 52 -8.79 31.22 -27.24
C ASN A 52 -9.35 29.90 -26.71
N LEU A 53 -8.83 29.40 -25.57
CA LEU A 53 -9.39 28.23 -24.88
C LEU A 53 -10.81 28.47 -24.34
N GLY A 54 -11.13 29.71 -23.94
CA GLY A 54 -12.45 30.09 -23.44
C GLY A 54 -13.58 30.08 -24.48
N HIS A 55 -13.26 30.03 -25.78
CA HIS A 55 -14.24 29.99 -26.88
C HIS A 55 -14.42 28.57 -27.45
N SER A 56 -14.01 27.54 -26.72
CA SER A 56 -14.10 26.15 -27.17
C SER A 56 -15.56 25.64 -27.21
N THR A 57 -15.85 24.79 -28.20
CA THR A 57 -17.13 24.10 -28.28
C THR A 57 -17.22 23.02 -27.18
N VAL A 58 -18.46 22.62 -26.82
CA VAL A 58 -18.69 21.56 -25.82
C VAL A 58 -17.92 20.27 -26.14
N LEU A 59 -17.81 19.91 -27.43
CA LEU A 59 -17.07 18.73 -27.87
C LEU A 59 -15.57 18.86 -27.60
N VAL A 60 -14.99 20.03 -27.88
CA VAL A 60 -13.56 20.30 -27.60
C VAL A 60 -13.31 20.24 -26.10
N SER A 61 -14.17 20.84 -25.28
CA SER A 61 -14.06 20.79 -23.82
C SER A 61 -14.15 19.36 -23.28
N LEU A 62 -15.01 18.52 -23.86
CA LEU A 62 -15.11 17.10 -23.49
C LEU A 62 -13.82 16.33 -23.84
N ILE A 63 -13.27 16.53 -25.04
CA ILE A 63 -12.02 15.90 -25.46
C ILE A 63 -10.87 16.33 -24.55
N VAL A 64 -10.78 17.62 -24.21
CA VAL A 64 -9.77 18.14 -23.28
C VAL A 64 -9.94 17.51 -21.90
N ALA A 65 -11.17 17.40 -21.38
CA ALA A 65 -11.42 16.75 -20.09
C ALA A 65 -10.98 15.27 -20.09
N LEU A 66 -11.30 14.52 -21.14
CA LEU A 66 -10.86 13.13 -21.27
C LEU A 66 -9.33 13.01 -21.38
N ALA A 67 -8.68 13.93 -22.11
CA ALA A 67 -7.24 13.99 -22.20
C ALA A 67 -6.59 14.30 -20.84
N VAL A 68 -7.14 15.25 -20.07
CA VAL A 68 -6.68 15.57 -18.71
C VAL A 68 -6.83 14.37 -17.79
N ILE A 69 -7.94 13.63 -17.85
CA ILE A 69 -8.14 12.41 -17.06
C ILE A 69 -7.11 11.33 -17.46
N ALA A 70 -6.89 11.11 -18.76
CA ALA A 70 -5.94 10.11 -19.25
C ALA A 70 -4.49 10.46 -18.87
N ILE A 71 -4.08 11.71 -19.08
CA ILE A 71 -2.76 12.21 -18.68
C ILE A 71 -2.62 12.14 -17.16
N GLY A 72 -3.63 12.59 -16.42
CA GLY A 72 -3.67 12.53 -14.96
C GLY A 72 -3.50 11.10 -14.46
N TYR A 73 -4.15 10.12 -15.09
CA TYR A 73 -3.96 8.71 -14.73
C TYR A 73 -2.51 8.25 -14.90
N VAL A 74 -1.87 8.56 -16.03
CA VAL A 74 -0.46 8.22 -16.29
C VAL A 74 0.48 8.92 -15.31
N VAL A 75 0.29 10.24 -15.11
CA VAL A 75 1.07 11.04 -14.16
C VAL A 75 0.91 10.49 -12.74
N GLY A 76 -0.30 10.09 -12.36
CA GLY A 76 -0.58 9.47 -11.06
C GLY A 76 0.24 8.21 -10.79
N TYR A 77 0.39 7.34 -11.79
CA TYR A 77 1.25 6.16 -11.66
C TYR A 77 2.71 6.54 -11.44
N VAL A 78 3.19 7.55 -12.16
CA VAL A 78 4.54 8.07 -11.99
C VAL A 78 4.71 8.67 -10.59
N CYS A 79 3.75 9.46 -10.10
CA CYS A 79 3.78 10.03 -8.75
C CYS A 79 3.87 8.96 -7.68
N ARG A 80 3.03 7.92 -7.78
CA ARG A 80 3.03 6.80 -6.84
C ARG A 80 4.36 6.04 -6.86
N GLU A 81 4.89 5.76 -8.05
CA GLU A 81 6.18 5.09 -8.22
C GLU A 81 7.34 5.92 -7.64
N LEU A 82 7.35 7.23 -7.88
CA LEU A 82 8.33 8.15 -7.30
C LEU A 82 8.23 8.19 -5.78
N GLY A 83 7.01 8.25 -5.22
CA GLY A 83 6.79 8.16 -3.79
C GLY A 83 7.36 6.86 -3.20
N PHE A 84 7.11 5.72 -3.86
CA PHE A 84 7.66 4.44 -3.40
C PHE A 84 9.19 4.40 -3.47
N LYS A 85 9.80 5.02 -4.48
CA LYS A 85 11.25 5.19 -4.56
C LYS A 85 11.79 6.02 -3.41
N VAL A 86 11.14 7.15 -3.08
CA VAL A 86 11.52 7.99 -1.94
C VAL A 86 11.45 7.21 -0.63
N VAL A 87 10.33 6.52 -0.39
CA VAL A 87 10.15 5.68 0.81
C VAL A 87 11.23 4.59 0.86
N SER A 88 11.49 3.92 -0.26
CA SER A 88 12.49 2.85 -0.34
C SER A 88 13.91 3.35 -0.08
N LEU A 89 14.24 4.57 -0.53
CA LEU A 89 15.52 5.21 -0.23
C LEU A 89 15.64 5.54 1.26
N LEU A 90 14.60 6.11 1.87
CA LEU A 90 14.60 6.46 3.29
C LEU A 90 14.81 5.23 4.17
N GLU A 91 14.18 4.11 3.82
CA GLU A 91 14.29 2.90 4.60
C GLU A 91 15.66 2.21 4.53
N ARG A 92 16.55 2.65 3.62
CA ARG A 92 17.96 2.23 3.62
C ARG A 92 18.77 2.95 4.70
N LEU A 93 18.28 4.08 5.21
CA LEU A 93 18.96 4.85 6.25
C LEU A 93 18.82 4.15 7.62
N PRO A 94 19.88 4.11 8.44
CA PRO A 94 19.85 3.47 9.77
C PRO A 94 18.66 3.84 10.66
N PRO A 95 18.25 5.12 10.82
CA PRO A 95 17.14 5.47 11.72
C PRO A 95 15.78 4.97 11.24
N PHE A 96 15.62 4.74 9.94
CA PHE A 96 14.35 4.31 9.33
C PHE A 96 14.36 2.84 8.93
N ARG A 97 15.52 2.17 9.01
CA ARG A 97 15.69 0.77 8.69
C ARG A 97 14.68 -0.04 9.50
N LEU A 98 13.94 -0.89 8.79
CA LEU A 98 13.01 -1.82 9.41
C LEU A 98 13.85 -2.94 10.02
N ARG A 99 14.04 -2.90 11.34
CA ARG A 99 14.64 -4.02 12.08
C ARG A 99 13.61 -5.15 12.11
N ASP A 100 14.02 -6.34 11.68
CA ASP A 100 13.12 -7.49 11.59
C ASP A 100 13.33 -8.43 12.78
N ASP A 101 12.68 -8.08 13.90
CA ASP A 101 12.59 -8.97 15.06
C ASP A 101 11.30 -9.82 15.01
N SER A 102 10.63 -9.89 13.85
CA SER A 102 9.27 -10.44 13.72
C SER A 102 9.21 -11.94 14.02
N ALA A 103 10.20 -12.73 13.56
CA ALA A 103 10.25 -14.16 13.85
C ALA A 103 10.36 -14.43 15.36
N THR A 104 11.29 -13.74 16.04
CA THR A 104 11.46 -13.82 17.49
C THR A 104 10.21 -13.37 18.23
N ALA A 105 9.58 -12.27 17.82
CA ALA A 105 8.36 -11.76 18.44
C ALA A 105 7.16 -12.71 18.24
N LEU A 106 7.06 -13.38 17.08
CA LEU A 106 6.03 -14.40 16.84
C LEU A 106 6.25 -15.65 17.70
N ALA A 107 7.51 -16.13 17.78
CA ALA A 107 7.87 -17.25 18.64
C ALA A 107 7.57 -16.95 20.12
N GLN A 108 7.80 -15.72 20.58
CA GLN A 108 7.42 -15.27 21.93
C GLN A 108 5.90 -15.24 22.15
N LEU A 109 5.12 -14.91 21.11
CA LEU A 109 3.66 -14.79 21.22
C LEU A 109 2.96 -16.14 21.43
N VAL A 110 3.41 -17.21 20.74
CA VAL A 110 2.75 -18.53 20.79
C VAL A 110 3.56 -19.61 21.51
N GLY A 111 4.82 -19.31 21.84
CA GLY A 111 5.78 -20.27 22.40
C GLY A 111 6.55 -21.05 21.32
N PRO A 112 7.76 -21.53 21.63
CA PRO A 112 8.67 -22.12 20.65
C PRO A 112 8.12 -23.41 20.01
N VAL A 113 7.39 -24.23 20.77
CA VAL A 113 6.82 -25.48 20.27
C VAL A 113 5.77 -25.22 19.18
N ARG A 114 4.82 -24.33 19.46
CA ARG A 114 3.75 -23.97 18.51
C ARG A 114 4.27 -23.22 17.30
N TYR A 115 5.33 -22.43 17.49
CA TYR A 115 6.01 -21.78 16.38
C TYR A 115 6.70 -22.80 15.47
N GLY A 116 7.30 -23.85 16.04
CA GLY A 116 7.86 -24.97 15.26
C GLY A 116 6.80 -25.68 14.40
N GLU A 117 5.67 -26.06 14.98
CA GLU A 117 4.54 -26.68 14.25
C GLU A 117 3.98 -25.77 13.15
N PHE A 118 3.95 -24.45 13.40
CA PHE A 118 3.60 -23.46 12.39
C PHE A 118 4.57 -23.47 11.21
N LEU A 119 5.87 -23.50 11.46
CA LEU A 119 6.88 -23.56 10.40
C LEU A 119 6.84 -24.87 9.61
N GLU A 120 6.53 -25.99 10.25
CA GLU A 120 6.32 -27.28 9.56
C GLU A 120 5.17 -27.22 8.56
N THR A 121 4.12 -26.45 8.87
CA THR A 121 2.99 -26.22 7.96
C THR A 121 3.34 -25.28 6.81
N HIS A 122 4.35 -24.43 6.99
CA HIS A 122 4.79 -23.43 6.03
C HIS A 122 6.28 -23.64 5.67
N PRO A 123 6.63 -24.68 4.90
CA PRO A 123 8.02 -25.06 4.64
C PRO A 123 8.84 -23.96 3.97
N TYR A 124 8.19 -23.07 3.20
CA TYR A 124 8.85 -21.90 2.63
C TYR A 124 9.30 -20.91 3.72
N LEU A 125 8.48 -20.64 4.73
CA LEU A 125 8.87 -19.78 5.85
C LEU A 125 9.98 -20.43 6.68
N ALA A 126 9.92 -21.75 6.90
CA ALA A 126 10.98 -22.48 7.58
C ALA A 126 12.33 -22.35 6.84
N ALA A 127 12.32 -22.47 5.51
CA ALA A 127 13.51 -22.26 4.69
C ALA A 127 14.06 -20.83 4.80
N LEU A 128 13.19 -19.83 4.78
CA LEU A 128 13.60 -18.42 4.97
C LEU A 128 14.12 -18.14 6.38
N GLU A 129 13.66 -18.84 7.40
CA GLU A 129 14.18 -18.70 8.76
C GLU A 129 15.54 -19.37 8.93
N GLU A 130 15.72 -20.55 8.35
CA GLU A 130 17.01 -21.23 8.31
C GLU A 130 18.04 -20.40 7.53
N GLU A 131 17.65 -19.80 6.41
CA GLU A 131 18.53 -18.96 5.61
C GLU A 131 18.92 -17.67 6.33
N ASP A 132 18.00 -17.05 7.06
CA ASP A 132 18.26 -15.87 7.90
C ASP A 132 19.21 -16.19 9.05
N ARG A 133 19.06 -17.35 9.69
CA ARG A 133 20.01 -17.86 10.71
C ARG A 133 21.41 -18.09 10.14
N ARG A 134 21.52 -18.55 8.88
CA ARG A 134 22.82 -18.81 8.22
C ARG A 134 23.53 -17.54 7.77
N LEU A 135 22.79 -16.60 7.19
CA LEU A 135 23.37 -15.41 6.56
C LEU A 135 23.48 -14.22 7.53
N GLY A 136 22.68 -14.21 8.60
CA GLY A 136 22.48 -13.03 9.44
C GLY A 136 21.95 -11.83 8.63
N GLU A 137 22.07 -10.61 9.17
CA GLU A 137 21.64 -9.37 8.50
C GLU A 137 22.38 -9.04 7.16
N ARG A 138 23.25 -9.93 6.66
CA ARG A 138 24.21 -9.62 5.59
C ARG A 138 23.67 -9.78 4.17
N ARG A 139 22.45 -10.29 3.97
CA ARG A 139 21.88 -10.43 2.62
C ARG A 139 21.06 -9.20 2.22
N TRP A 140 21.69 -8.34 1.44
CA TRP A 140 21.02 -7.34 0.59
C TRP A 140 21.04 -7.90 -0.83
N ILE A 141 19.97 -8.59 -1.24
CA ILE A 141 19.85 -8.97 -2.66
C ILE A 141 19.38 -7.71 -3.40
N GLY A 142 20.00 -7.42 -4.54
CA GLY A 142 19.96 -6.10 -5.17
C GLY A 142 18.68 -5.81 -5.95
N GLY A 143 18.19 -4.57 -5.81
CA GLY A 143 17.12 -3.98 -6.62
C GLY A 143 16.55 -2.71 -5.99
N TYR A 144 15.83 -1.88 -6.76
CA TYR A 144 14.99 -0.81 -6.20
C TYR A 144 13.83 -1.36 -5.35
N HIS A 145 13.48 -2.64 -5.54
CA HIS A 145 12.60 -3.41 -4.68
C HIS A 145 13.42 -4.10 -3.57
N ARG A 146 12.84 -4.13 -2.37
CA ARG A 146 13.53 -4.52 -1.13
C ARG A 146 13.62 -6.03 -1.06
N ASP A 147 14.62 -6.64 -1.66
CA ASP A 147 14.85 -8.08 -1.59
C ASP A 147 15.61 -8.42 -0.30
N SER A 148 14.88 -8.34 0.82
CA SER A 148 15.30 -8.92 2.11
C SER A 148 14.45 -10.14 2.43
N LEU A 149 15.02 -11.10 3.16
CA LEU A 149 14.29 -12.32 3.60
C LEU A 149 13.00 -11.96 4.35
N THR A 150 13.01 -10.87 5.12
CA THR A 150 11.82 -10.26 5.75
C THR A 150 10.71 -9.93 4.75
N TYR A 151 11.07 -9.31 3.63
CA TYR A 151 10.11 -8.93 2.61
C TYR A 151 9.53 -10.16 1.93
N GLU A 152 10.35 -11.19 1.69
CA GLU A 152 9.88 -12.47 1.16
C GLU A 152 8.90 -13.17 2.11
N ARG A 153 9.19 -13.21 3.42
CA ARG A 153 8.25 -13.74 4.44
C ARG A 153 6.92 -13.00 4.40
N PHE A 154 6.97 -11.67 4.30
CA PHE A 154 5.78 -10.82 4.18
C PHE A 154 5.00 -11.12 2.90
N VAL A 155 5.66 -11.17 1.74
CA VAL A 155 5.02 -11.45 0.44
C VAL A 155 4.35 -12.83 0.46
N TYR A 156 5.05 -13.84 0.99
CA TYR A 156 4.49 -15.17 1.18
C TYR A 156 3.23 -15.14 2.06
N ALA A 157 3.32 -14.51 3.23
CA ALA A 157 2.20 -14.46 4.17
C ALA A 157 0.98 -13.75 3.56
N LYS A 158 1.20 -12.64 2.87
CA LYS A 158 0.14 -11.89 2.17
C LYS A 158 -0.51 -12.72 1.07
N ALA A 159 0.29 -13.40 0.23
CA ALA A 159 -0.21 -14.26 -0.82
C ALA A 159 -1.01 -15.45 -0.26
N TRP A 160 -0.53 -16.07 0.82
CA TRP A 160 -1.25 -17.16 1.49
C TRP A 160 -2.60 -16.70 2.03
N LEU A 161 -2.62 -15.62 2.81
CA LEU A 161 -3.83 -15.06 3.40
C LEU A 161 -4.85 -14.68 2.33
N LYS A 162 -4.41 -14.06 1.23
CA LYS A 162 -5.31 -13.69 0.13
C LYS A 162 -6.01 -14.90 -0.50
N ASN A 163 -5.32 -16.03 -0.59
CA ASN A 163 -5.82 -17.24 -1.24
C ASN A 163 -6.63 -18.14 -0.29
N HIS A 164 -6.26 -18.21 0.99
CA HIS A 164 -6.81 -19.20 1.92
C HIS A 164 -7.64 -18.59 3.07
N ALA A 165 -7.46 -17.29 3.34
CA ALA A 165 -7.99 -16.63 4.53
C ALA A 165 -8.22 -15.13 4.29
N ALA A 166 -8.97 -14.78 3.23
CA ALA A 166 -9.11 -13.38 2.77
C ALA A 166 -9.66 -12.42 3.84
N GLY A 167 -10.38 -12.91 4.86
CA GLY A 167 -10.82 -12.09 6.00
C GLY A 167 -9.68 -11.56 6.87
N PHE A 168 -8.49 -12.14 6.75
CA PHE A 168 -7.28 -11.75 7.46
C PHE A 168 -6.28 -10.98 6.58
N SER A 169 -6.64 -10.64 5.33
CA SER A 169 -5.78 -9.89 4.42
C SER A 169 -5.52 -8.46 4.92
N VAL A 170 -4.31 -7.96 4.72
CA VAL A 170 -3.89 -6.59 5.07
C VAL A 170 -4.12 -5.57 3.93
N ASP A 171 -5.04 -5.86 3.01
CA ASP A 171 -5.26 -5.09 1.78
C ASP A 171 -5.70 -3.63 2.06
N SER A 172 -6.37 -3.37 3.19
CA SER A 172 -6.72 -2.02 3.62
C SER A 172 -5.48 -1.18 3.95
N THR A 173 -4.51 -1.75 4.66
CA THR A 173 -3.26 -1.07 5.03
C THR A 173 -2.43 -0.76 3.78
N GLU A 174 -2.38 -1.69 2.82
CA GLU A 174 -1.75 -1.45 1.51
C GLU A 174 -2.41 -0.28 0.77
N SER A 175 -3.74 -0.21 0.78
CA SER A 175 -4.49 0.87 0.13
C SER A 175 -4.15 2.24 0.71
N GLU A 176 -4.03 2.33 2.03
CA GLU A 176 -3.65 3.56 2.73
C GLU A 176 -2.21 3.97 2.41
N ILE A 177 -1.27 3.02 2.41
CA ILE A 177 0.13 3.25 2.01
C ILE A 177 0.19 3.80 0.58
N ASN A 178 -0.56 3.20 -0.35
CA ASN A 178 -0.62 3.64 -1.75
C ASN A 178 -1.12 5.08 -1.87
N ILE A 179 -2.21 5.43 -1.16
CA ILE A 179 -2.80 6.77 -1.18
C ILE A 179 -1.78 7.78 -0.62
N LEU A 180 -1.24 7.53 0.56
CA LEU A 180 -0.28 8.44 1.22
C LEU A 180 1.01 8.61 0.41
N THR A 181 1.50 7.53 -0.20
CA THR A 181 2.72 7.60 -1.01
C THR A 181 2.50 8.43 -2.28
N ALA A 182 1.31 8.35 -2.87
CA ALA A 182 0.98 9.09 -4.08
C ALA A 182 0.79 10.60 -3.85
N THR A 183 0.52 11.04 -2.62
CA THR A 183 0.37 12.48 -2.30
C THR A 183 1.70 13.22 -2.12
N LEU A 184 2.82 12.51 -1.98
CA LEU A 184 4.14 13.14 -1.79
C LEU A 184 4.50 14.11 -2.94
N VAL A 185 4.28 13.69 -4.19
CA VAL A 185 4.59 14.53 -5.36
C VAL A 185 3.69 15.76 -5.45
N PRO A 186 2.34 15.64 -5.39
CA PRO A 186 1.46 16.81 -5.31
C PRO A 186 1.83 17.80 -4.20
N ILE A 187 2.17 17.34 -2.98
CA ILE A 187 2.59 18.25 -1.90
C ILE A 187 3.82 19.07 -2.30
N GLY A 188 4.77 18.44 -3.00
CA GLY A 188 5.97 19.12 -3.50
C GLY A 188 5.66 20.18 -4.55
N PHE A 189 4.79 19.87 -5.52
CA PHE A 189 4.37 20.83 -6.56
C PHE A 189 3.53 21.98 -5.99
N GLY A 190 2.56 21.69 -5.12
CA GLY A 190 1.77 22.73 -4.45
C GLY A 190 2.63 23.72 -3.65
N ALA A 191 3.75 23.26 -3.07
CA ALA A 191 4.71 24.14 -2.43
C ALA A 191 5.38 25.09 -3.44
N VAL A 192 5.82 24.56 -4.59
CA VAL A 192 6.41 25.35 -5.68
C VAL A 192 5.41 26.39 -6.20
N ASP A 193 4.17 25.99 -6.45
CA ASP A 193 3.12 26.91 -6.90
C ASP A 193 2.88 28.04 -5.89
N LEU A 194 2.86 27.72 -4.59
CA LEU A 194 2.72 28.71 -3.54
C LEU A 194 3.91 29.70 -3.53
N THR A 195 5.14 29.25 -3.78
CA THR A 195 6.29 30.16 -3.91
C THR A 195 6.17 31.10 -5.10
N VAL A 196 5.62 30.63 -6.22
CA VAL A 196 5.43 31.43 -7.44
C VAL A 196 4.34 32.47 -7.24
N VAL A 197 3.24 32.12 -6.56
CA VAL A 197 2.12 33.03 -6.28
C VAL A 197 2.51 34.12 -5.28
N THR A 198 3.40 33.83 -4.33
CA THR A 198 3.74 34.72 -3.21
C THR A 198 5.00 35.57 -3.48
N ALA A 199 5.49 35.60 -4.72
CA ALA A 199 6.85 35.96 -5.10
C ALA A 199 7.47 37.29 -4.62
N PRO A 200 6.76 38.37 -4.22
CA PRO A 200 7.48 39.48 -3.57
C PRO A 200 7.69 39.28 -2.05
N GLN A 201 7.05 38.30 -1.41
CA GLN A 201 7.04 38.15 0.05
C GLN A 201 7.88 36.94 0.50
N ALA A 202 9.17 37.15 0.73
CA ALA A 202 10.12 36.11 1.13
C ALA A 202 9.67 35.27 2.34
N TRP A 203 8.97 35.88 3.31
CA TRP A 203 8.47 35.16 4.49
C TRP A 203 7.38 34.12 4.15
N LEU A 204 6.53 34.39 3.13
CA LEU A 204 5.54 33.44 2.66
C LEU A 204 6.18 32.25 1.93
N ILE A 205 7.26 32.49 1.20
CA ILE A 205 8.05 31.43 0.56
C ILE A 205 8.64 30.49 1.61
N VAL A 206 9.24 31.05 2.68
CA VAL A 206 9.78 30.26 3.79
C VAL A 206 8.68 29.46 4.48
N LEU A 207 7.52 30.10 4.75
CA LEU A 207 6.38 29.43 5.37
C LEU A 207 5.84 28.28 4.50
N ALA A 208 5.73 28.49 3.19
CA ALA A 208 5.31 27.48 2.22
C ALA A 208 6.26 26.28 2.21
N ALA A 209 7.58 26.53 2.16
CA ALA A 209 8.60 25.49 2.19
C ALA A 209 8.56 24.70 3.51
N LEU A 210 8.45 25.38 4.65
CA LEU A 210 8.35 24.73 5.96
C LEU A 210 7.10 23.85 6.06
N LEU A 211 5.95 24.37 5.61
CA LEU A 211 4.70 23.60 5.61
C LEU A 211 4.83 22.34 4.74
N ALA A 212 5.41 22.47 3.54
CA ALA A 212 5.64 21.34 2.65
C ALA A 212 6.54 20.27 3.28
N VAL A 213 7.65 20.69 3.91
CA VAL A 213 8.56 19.79 4.62
C VAL A 213 7.86 19.08 5.78
N VAL A 214 7.05 19.79 6.57
CA VAL A 214 6.29 19.20 7.67
C VAL A 214 5.28 18.18 7.15
N LEU A 215 4.50 18.53 6.11
CA LEU A 215 3.54 17.61 5.50
C LEU A 215 4.24 16.38 4.93
N TRP A 216 5.35 16.55 4.22
CA TRP A 216 6.19 15.44 3.76
C TRP A 216 6.65 14.55 4.92
N ALA A 217 7.18 15.14 5.99
CA ALA A 217 7.66 14.38 7.14
C ALA A 217 6.53 13.59 7.81
N VAL A 218 5.34 14.17 7.95
CA VAL A 218 4.15 13.50 8.51
C VAL A 218 3.69 12.35 7.63
N VAL A 219 3.59 12.56 6.32
CA VAL A 219 3.20 11.52 5.36
C VAL A 219 4.22 10.38 5.36
N LEU A 220 5.51 10.70 5.26
CA LEU A 220 6.58 9.71 5.28
C LEU A 220 6.61 8.92 6.60
N SER A 221 6.49 9.59 7.74
CA SER A 221 6.43 8.93 9.05
C SER A 221 5.24 7.97 9.15
N SER A 222 4.07 8.40 8.66
CA SER A 222 2.86 7.58 8.61
C SER A 222 3.04 6.36 7.70
N VAL A 223 3.57 6.55 6.48
CA VAL A 223 3.84 5.46 5.54
C VAL A 223 4.83 4.46 6.12
N LEU A 224 5.94 4.94 6.71
CA LEU A 224 6.93 4.07 7.33
C LEU A 224 6.32 3.25 8.45
N ARG A 225 5.52 3.87 9.32
CA ARG A 225 4.80 3.18 10.41
C ARG A 225 3.85 2.12 9.86
N LEU A 226 3.00 2.48 8.89
CA LEU A 226 2.05 1.56 8.27
C LEU A 226 2.76 0.38 7.60
N ARG A 227 3.89 0.59 6.92
CA ARG A 227 4.68 -0.50 6.34
C ARG A 227 5.27 -1.44 7.40
N ARG A 228 5.61 -0.95 8.60
CA ARG A 228 6.01 -1.84 9.71
C ARG A 228 4.83 -2.67 10.18
N SER A 229 3.70 -2.00 10.43
CA SER A 229 2.46 -2.66 10.87
C SER A 229 1.97 -3.68 9.86
N GLU A 230 1.96 -3.37 8.57
CA GLU A 230 1.51 -4.26 7.49
C GLU A 230 2.31 -5.58 7.49
N ARG A 231 3.64 -5.50 7.62
CA ARG A 231 4.52 -6.66 7.67
C ARG A 231 4.26 -7.53 8.88
N TRP A 232 4.20 -6.90 10.05
CA TRP A 232 3.93 -7.58 11.31
C TRP A 232 2.54 -8.24 11.32
N GLU A 233 1.51 -7.49 10.93
CA GLU A 233 0.13 -7.96 10.89
C GLU A 233 -0.04 -9.11 9.91
N SER A 234 0.61 -9.08 8.74
CA SER A 234 0.54 -10.19 7.78
C SER A 234 1.05 -11.50 8.36
N LEU A 235 2.21 -11.46 9.04
CA LEU A 235 2.77 -12.66 9.66
C LEU A 235 1.95 -13.11 10.88
N ARG A 236 1.51 -12.17 11.72
CA ARG A 236 0.65 -12.45 12.87
C ARG A 236 -0.67 -13.09 12.43
N ASN A 237 -1.29 -12.55 11.39
CA ASN A 237 -2.56 -13.05 10.86
C ASN A 237 -2.40 -14.43 10.23
N LEU A 238 -1.27 -14.71 9.57
CA LEU A 238 -0.96 -16.05 9.08
C LEU A 238 -0.84 -17.06 10.23
N LEU A 239 -0.18 -16.70 11.32
CA LEU A 239 -0.08 -17.53 12.52
C LEU A 239 -1.43 -17.76 13.20
N LEU A 240 -2.29 -16.74 13.21
CA LEU A 240 -3.66 -16.85 13.72
C LEU A 240 -4.52 -17.77 12.84
N ASP A 241 -4.43 -17.68 11.51
CA ASP A 241 -5.10 -18.61 10.58
C ASP A 241 -4.67 -20.05 10.83
N HIS A 242 -3.36 -20.30 10.98
CA HIS A 242 -2.84 -21.62 11.33
C HIS A 242 -3.43 -22.14 12.65
N SER A 243 -3.43 -21.29 13.69
CA SER A 243 -3.97 -21.65 15.01
C SER A 243 -5.47 -21.96 14.96
N MET A 244 -6.24 -21.19 14.18
CA MET A 244 -7.67 -21.42 13.98
C MET A 244 -7.94 -22.73 13.24
N ARG A 245 -7.19 -23.03 12.17
CA ARG A 245 -7.33 -24.30 11.43
C ARG A 245 -7.05 -25.51 12.33
N ARG A 246 -6.03 -25.40 13.18
CA ARG A 246 -5.72 -26.46 14.16
C ARG A 246 -6.83 -26.62 15.19
N ALA A 247 -7.34 -25.52 15.76
CA ALA A 247 -8.45 -25.58 16.69
C ALA A 247 -9.70 -26.21 16.05
N ILE A 248 -10.00 -25.88 14.78
CA ILE A 248 -11.09 -26.51 14.03
C ILE A 248 -10.85 -28.03 13.90
N ALA A 249 -9.62 -28.46 13.61
CA ALA A 249 -9.30 -29.88 13.50
C ALA A 249 -9.43 -30.62 14.85
N GLU A 250 -9.06 -29.97 15.96
CA GLU A 250 -9.11 -30.55 17.31
C GLU A 250 -10.54 -30.62 17.87
N TYR A 251 -11.36 -29.61 17.59
CA TYR A 251 -12.75 -29.51 18.06
C TYR A 251 -13.79 -29.91 17.00
N ALA A 252 -13.36 -30.50 15.88
CA ALA A 252 -14.28 -30.99 14.86
C ALA A 252 -15.19 -32.08 15.48
N PRO A 253 -16.52 -31.98 15.34
CA PRO A 253 -17.41 -33.00 15.87
C PRO A 253 -17.06 -34.36 15.23
N PRO A 254 -17.12 -35.47 16.00
CA PRO A 254 -16.84 -36.79 15.45
C PRO A 254 -17.80 -37.07 14.29
N PRO A 255 -17.34 -37.77 13.23
CA PRO A 255 -18.13 -38.04 12.03
C PRO A 255 -19.44 -38.74 12.40
N GLU A 256 -20.53 -38.41 11.70
CA GLU A 256 -21.87 -38.99 11.95
C GLU A 256 -21.90 -40.52 11.90
N SER A 257 -20.96 -41.16 11.19
CA SER A 257 -20.78 -42.61 11.19
C SER A 257 -20.38 -43.20 12.54
N ALA A 258 -19.87 -42.39 13.48
CA ALA A 258 -19.60 -42.77 14.86
C ALA A 258 -20.81 -42.55 15.78
N ARG A 259 -21.87 -41.87 15.32
CA ARG A 259 -23.14 -41.71 16.02
C ARG A 259 -24.09 -42.86 15.67
N GLY A 260 -23.60 -44.09 15.76
CA GLY A 260 -24.40 -45.31 15.68
C GLY A 260 -25.38 -45.38 16.85
N GLY A 261 -26.45 -44.58 16.80
CA GLY A 261 -27.63 -44.81 17.61
C GLY A 261 -28.28 -46.11 17.13
N PRO A 262 -28.74 -46.99 18.05
CA PRO A 262 -29.46 -48.18 17.65
C PRO A 262 -30.69 -47.78 16.80
N PRO A 263 -31.00 -48.54 15.73
CA PRO A 263 -32.19 -48.28 14.93
C PRO A 263 -33.42 -48.36 15.83
N ALA A 264 -34.25 -47.32 15.78
CA ALA A 264 -35.58 -47.31 16.38
C ALA A 264 -36.54 -48.17 15.57
#